data_AF-A0A8B3EBN9-F1
#
_entry.id   AF-A0A8B3EBN9-F1
#
_cell.length_a   1.000
_cell.length_b   1.000
_cell.length_c   1.000
_cell.angle_alpha   90.00
_cell.angle_beta   90.00
_cell.angle_gamma   90.00
#
_symmetry.space_group_name_H-M   'P 1'
#
loop_
_entity.id
_entity.type
_entity.pdbx_description
1 polymer ?
#
loop_
_entity_poly.entity_id
_entity_poly.type
_entity_poly.pdbx_seq_one_letter_code
_entity_poly.pdbx_strand_id
1 'polypeptide(L)'
;MRKLTHMLLAGTLILACSSCGVETTANYQVIPLPQEVALSQESPFNLNDGTIIAYPEHNELLKRNAEFLAEYISQSTGHTLQTEALAPGSEAPKGAITLGLDPAISNREGYVLTVKADRVTLNGQTENGVFYGIQTLRKSIPAETKATSILLPAGSIQDEPRFSYRGMHLDVGRHFFPIEFVKKYIDLLALHNMNTFHWHLTEDQGWRIEIKKYPKLTEIGAWRDRTVIGRNTEEYDNTRYGGFYTQEQAKEIVKYAGERYITVIPEVDLPGHMLAALAAYPEMGCTGGPYEVCPRWGVFEDVLCIGNEKSMQFLEDVMAEIIDIFPSKYIHIGGDEAPRTRWEKCPKCQARIRTEKLKADKNHTAEDRLQSYCMTRIEKLLNSKGRQIIGWDEILEGDVAPNATVMSWRGSAGGIKAAQLGHDVIMTPNDYCYFDYYQSEDTRHEPFAIGGFVPLEKVYSLNPTASLTEEQAKHILGTQANLWTEYIPTSEQVEYMVLPRMAALAEVQWTQLEKKDYTNFTTRLAGLIGLYRRDGLNYREPFRQQADSTATEKK
;
A
#
# COMPACT_ATOMS: atom_id res chain seq x y z
N MET A 1 32.32 -70.27 -55.10
CA MET A 1 31.29 -69.20 -55.14
C MET A 1 30.17 -69.64 -54.21
N ARG A 2 30.12 -69.18 -52.94
CA ARG A 2 29.23 -68.09 -52.44
C ARG A 2 27.79 -68.26 -52.98
N LYS A 3 26.74 -68.51 -52.19
CA LYS A 3 26.20 -67.66 -51.10
C LYS A 3 25.23 -68.41 -50.17
N LEU A 4 25.28 -68.04 -48.88
CA LEU A 4 24.30 -68.32 -47.82
C LEU A 4 23.00 -67.53 -48.04
N THR A 5 21.86 -68.15 -47.74
CA THR A 5 20.57 -67.50 -47.46
C THR A 5 20.49 -67.18 -45.96
N HIS A 6 20.26 -65.92 -45.61
CA HIS A 6 20.00 -65.47 -44.24
C HIS A 6 18.52 -65.11 -44.08
N MET A 7 17.99 -65.57 -42.95
CA MET A 7 16.63 -65.42 -42.46
C MET A 7 16.49 -64.02 -41.83
N LEU A 8 15.56 -63.19 -42.32
CA LEU A 8 15.25 -61.89 -41.71
C LEU A 8 14.30 -62.08 -40.53
N LEU A 9 14.74 -61.68 -39.34
CA LEU A 9 13.94 -61.55 -38.13
C LEU A 9 13.40 -60.11 -38.07
N ALA A 10 12.08 -59.92 -38.15
CA ALA A 10 11.44 -58.63 -37.99
C ALA A 10 11.19 -58.36 -36.50
N GLY A 11 11.99 -57.49 -35.88
CA GLY A 11 11.75 -56.96 -34.54
C GLY A 11 10.83 -55.74 -34.61
N THR A 12 9.66 -55.84 -34.00
CA THR A 12 8.72 -54.73 -33.79
C THR A 12 9.19 -53.93 -32.58
N LEU A 13 9.71 -52.73 -32.82
CA LEU A 13 10.07 -51.75 -31.78
C LEU A 13 8.79 -50.99 -31.41
N ILE A 14 8.17 -51.30 -30.27
CA ILE A 14 7.10 -50.48 -29.70
C ILE A 14 7.76 -49.26 -29.08
N LEU A 15 7.74 -48.12 -29.78
CA LEU A 15 8.00 -46.82 -29.16
C LEU A 15 6.82 -46.50 -28.25
N ALA A 16 7.02 -46.65 -26.94
CA ALA A 16 6.20 -45.98 -25.95
C ALA A 16 6.46 -44.48 -26.06
N CYS A 17 5.56 -43.76 -26.76
CA CYS A 17 5.45 -42.32 -26.62
C CYS A 17 4.93 -42.03 -25.21
N SER A 18 5.83 -41.95 -24.24
CA SER A 18 5.56 -41.20 -23.02
C SER A 18 5.26 -39.77 -23.45
N SER A 19 4.03 -39.32 -23.24
CA SER A 19 3.69 -37.91 -23.30
C SER A 19 4.53 -37.20 -22.24
N CYS A 20 5.69 -36.67 -22.63
CA CYS A 20 6.43 -35.73 -21.79
C CYS A 20 5.52 -34.53 -21.58
N GLY A 21 4.84 -34.49 -20.44
CA GLY A 21 4.19 -33.27 -19.96
C GLY A 21 5.27 -32.18 -19.91
N VAL A 22 4.92 -30.98 -20.36
CA VAL A 22 5.79 -29.83 -20.16
C VAL A 22 5.78 -29.55 -18.67
N GLU A 23 6.85 -29.89 -17.95
CA GLU A 23 7.01 -29.59 -16.53
C GLU A 23 7.61 -28.19 -16.38
N THR A 24 7.19 -27.43 -15.36
CA THR A 24 7.82 -26.16 -15.00
C THR A 24 8.19 -26.14 -13.53
N THR A 25 9.33 -25.55 -13.19
CA THR A 25 9.84 -25.48 -11.81
C THR A 25 9.56 -24.11 -11.22
N ALA A 26 9.02 -24.06 -9.99
CA ALA A 26 8.86 -22.84 -9.23
C ALA A 26 10.22 -22.26 -8.79
N ASN A 27 10.28 -20.93 -8.63
CA ASN A 27 11.48 -20.22 -8.21
C ASN A 27 11.21 -19.35 -6.98
N TYR A 28 11.81 -19.70 -5.84
CA TYR A 28 11.62 -18.97 -4.58
C TYR A 28 12.41 -17.66 -4.50
N GLN A 29 13.15 -17.28 -5.54
CA GLN A 29 13.75 -15.94 -5.67
C GLN A 29 12.67 -14.92 -6.05
N VAL A 30 11.75 -14.63 -5.13
CA VAL A 30 10.60 -13.73 -5.30
C VAL A 30 10.87 -12.32 -4.74
N ILE A 31 9.95 -11.39 -4.98
CA ILE A 31 9.96 -10.05 -4.36
C ILE A 31 8.74 -9.90 -3.44
N PRO A 32 8.89 -9.45 -2.19
CA PRO A 32 10.17 -9.21 -1.50
C PRO A 32 10.96 -10.52 -1.31
N LEU A 33 12.28 -10.41 -1.17
CA LEU A 33 13.15 -11.56 -0.93
C LEU A 33 12.90 -12.15 0.47
N PRO A 34 12.57 -13.46 0.57
CA PRO A 34 12.41 -14.11 1.86
C PRO A 34 13.70 -14.08 2.69
N GLN A 35 13.57 -14.06 4.03
CA GLN A 35 14.74 -14.04 4.92
C GLN A 35 15.64 -15.26 4.71
N GLU A 36 15.09 -16.47 4.65
CA GLU A 36 15.89 -17.67 4.48
C GLU A 36 15.23 -18.63 3.50
N VAL A 37 15.99 -19.09 2.51
CA VAL A 37 15.59 -20.14 1.56
C VAL A 37 16.64 -21.24 1.60
N ALA A 38 16.33 -22.36 2.24
CA ALA A 38 17.21 -23.51 2.40
C ALA A 38 16.71 -24.67 1.53
N LEU A 39 17.21 -24.76 0.29
CA LEU A 39 16.90 -25.84 -0.62
C LEU A 39 17.67 -27.13 -0.27
N SER A 40 17.02 -28.27 -0.48
CA SER A 40 17.61 -29.60 -0.32
C SER A 40 17.81 -30.28 -1.67
N GLN A 41 18.52 -31.43 -1.68
CA GLN A 41 18.66 -32.29 -2.86
C GLN A 41 17.56 -33.37 -2.96
N GLU A 42 16.54 -33.29 -2.10
CA GLU A 42 15.40 -34.22 -2.16
C GLU A 42 14.52 -33.95 -3.38
N SER A 43 13.69 -34.93 -3.74
CA SER A 43 12.77 -34.80 -4.87
C SER A 43 11.77 -33.65 -4.65
N PRO A 44 11.48 -32.84 -5.69
CA PRO A 44 10.51 -31.77 -5.58
C PRO A 44 9.10 -32.30 -5.34
N PHE A 45 8.23 -31.45 -4.79
CA PHE A 45 6.80 -31.73 -4.76
C PHE A 45 6.18 -31.48 -6.14
N ASN A 46 5.34 -32.39 -6.62
CA ASN A 46 4.67 -32.26 -7.90
C ASN A 46 3.26 -31.69 -7.74
N LEU A 47 3.11 -30.37 -7.82
CA LEU A 47 1.82 -29.68 -7.79
C LEU A 47 1.05 -29.95 -9.08
N ASN A 48 -0.11 -30.59 -8.97
CA ASN A 48 -0.96 -30.99 -10.10
C ASN A 48 -2.45 -30.96 -9.71
N ASP A 49 -3.35 -31.25 -10.65
CA ASP A 49 -4.82 -31.20 -10.48
C ASP A 49 -5.38 -32.09 -9.35
N GLY A 50 -4.65 -33.13 -8.95
CA GLY A 50 -5.02 -33.99 -7.80
C GLY A 50 -4.57 -33.44 -6.45
N THR A 51 -3.85 -32.32 -6.42
CA THR A 51 -3.40 -31.67 -5.18
C THR A 51 -4.59 -31.04 -4.47
N ILE A 52 -4.68 -31.29 -3.17
CA ILE A 52 -5.66 -30.62 -2.31
C ILE A 52 -4.97 -29.58 -1.43
N ILE A 53 -5.70 -28.53 -1.08
CA ILE A 53 -5.28 -27.54 -0.09
C ILE A 53 -6.07 -27.77 1.19
N ALA A 54 -5.39 -28.30 2.20
CA ALA A 54 -5.99 -28.69 3.45
C ALA A 54 -5.79 -27.59 4.52
N TYR A 55 -6.80 -27.34 5.34
CA TYR A 55 -6.77 -26.34 6.42
C TYR A 55 -7.49 -26.86 7.68
N PRO A 56 -7.23 -26.32 8.88
CA PRO A 56 -7.89 -26.77 10.10
C PRO A 56 -9.39 -26.47 10.08
N GLU A 57 -10.23 -27.45 10.41
CA GLU A 57 -11.68 -27.21 10.55
C GLU A 57 -11.96 -26.12 11.60
N HIS A 58 -13.07 -25.40 11.43
CA HIS A 58 -13.49 -24.28 12.29
C HIS A 58 -12.56 -23.04 12.30
N ASN A 59 -11.53 -22.98 11.44
CA ASN A 59 -10.79 -21.75 11.19
C ASN A 59 -11.19 -21.11 9.85
N GLU A 60 -12.18 -20.20 9.87
CA GLU A 60 -12.69 -19.53 8.66
C GLU A 60 -11.64 -18.64 7.98
N LEU A 61 -10.67 -18.10 8.72
CA LEU A 61 -9.58 -17.30 8.15
C LEU A 61 -8.61 -18.17 7.35
N LEU A 62 -8.23 -19.34 7.87
CA LEU A 62 -7.40 -20.29 7.13
C LEU A 62 -8.14 -20.94 5.96
N LYS A 63 -9.45 -21.15 6.09
CA LYS A 63 -10.30 -21.52 4.95
C LYS A 63 -10.23 -20.48 3.84
N ARG A 64 -10.40 -19.19 4.18
CA ARG A 64 -10.30 -18.10 3.20
C ARG A 64 -8.90 -18.03 2.57
N ASN A 65 -7.85 -18.27 3.36
CA ASN A 65 -6.48 -18.40 2.84
C ASN A 65 -6.33 -19.58 1.87
N ALA A 66 -6.92 -20.74 2.17
CA ALA A 66 -6.90 -21.89 1.27
C ALA A 66 -7.59 -21.58 -0.06
N GLU A 67 -8.72 -20.86 -0.02
CA GLU A 67 -9.43 -20.37 -1.21
C GLU A 67 -8.55 -19.41 -2.02
N PHE A 68 -7.88 -18.44 -1.38
CA PHE A 68 -6.94 -17.55 -2.08
C PHE A 68 -5.80 -18.33 -2.76
N LEU A 69 -5.21 -19.31 -2.09
CA LEU A 69 -4.17 -20.13 -2.70
C LEU A 69 -4.70 -20.90 -3.92
N ALA A 70 -5.90 -21.47 -3.83
CA ALA A 70 -6.55 -22.15 -4.95
C ALA A 70 -6.81 -21.19 -6.12
N GLU A 71 -7.33 -19.99 -5.84
CA GLU A 71 -7.57 -18.93 -6.82
C GLU A 71 -6.26 -18.51 -7.53
N TYR A 72 -5.18 -18.26 -6.77
CA TYR A 72 -3.90 -17.84 -7.32
C TYR A 72 -3.24 -18.92 -8.18
N ILE A 73 -3.30 -20.19 -7.76
CA ILE A 73 -2.81 -21.30 -8.58
C ILE A 73 -3.64 -21.40 -9.86
N SER A 74 -4.97 -21.30 -9.75
CA SER A 74 -5.88 -21.35 -10.91
C SER A 74 -5.63 -20.21 -11.90
N GLN A 75 -5.24 -19.02 -11.45
CA GLN A 75 -4.86 -17.92 -12.34
C GLN A 75 -3.60 -18.20 -13.14
N SER A 76 -2.64 -18.95 -12.59
CA SER A 76 -1.38 -19.29 -13.26
C SER A 76 -1.47 -20.53 -14.14
N THR A 77 -2.27 -21.52 -13.74
CA THR A 77 -2.32 -22.85 -14.39
C THR A 77 -3.60 -23.09 -15.17
N GLY A 78 -4.69 -22.37 -14.88
CA GLY A 78 -6.03 -22.66 -15.38
C GLY A 78 -6.76 -23.79 -14.62
N HIS A 79 -6.13 -24.39 -13.61
CA HIS A 79 -6.66 -25.52 -12.85
C HIS A 79 -7.03 -25.11 -11.42
N THR A 80 -8.27 -25.39 -11.01
CA THR A 80 -8.77 -25.08 -9.66
C THR A 80 -8.56 -26.26 -8.73
N LEU A 81 -7.72 -26.06 -7.71
CA LEU A 81 -7.50 -27.07 -6.65
C LEU A 81 -8.65 -27.06 -5.65
N GLN A 82 -8.97 -28.24 -5.11
CA GLN A 82 -9.98 -28.39 -4.07
C GLN A 82 -9.42 -27.96 -2.71
N THR A 83 -10.27 -27.36 -1.87
CA THR A 83 -9.95 -27.06 -0.47
C THR A 83 -10.68 -28.05 0.45
N GLU A 84 -10.00 -28.51 1.51
CA GLU A 84 -10.54 -29.51 2.42
C GLU A 84 -10.26 -29.14 3.88
N ALA A 85 -11.28 -29.24 4.74
CA ALA A 85 -11.14 -29.04 6.17
C ALA A 85 -10.62 -30.33 6.84
N LEU A 86 -9.61 -30.20 7.69
CA LEU A 86 -9.02 -31.29 8.46
C LEU A 86 -9.53 -31.26 9.90
N ALA A 87 -10.05 -32.40 10.35
CA ALA A 87 -10.42 -32.61 11.75
C ALA A 87 -9.16 -32.60 12.65
N PRO A 88 -9.26 -32.19 13.92
CA PRO A 88 -8.14 -32.22 14.85
C PRO A 88 -7.49 -33.60 14.95
N GLY A 89 -6.17 -33.65 14.78
CA GLY A 89 -5.39 -34.89 14.82
C GLY A 89 -5.49 -35.78 13.59
N SER A 90 -6.22 -35.37 12.55
CA SER A 90 -6.18 -36.03 11.24
C SER A 90 -4.91 -35.67 10.48
N GLU A 91 -4.40 -36.63 9.70
CA GLU A 91 -3.31 -36.36 8.77
C GLU A 91 -3.87 -36.02 7.39
N ALA A 92 -3.32 -34.99 6.76
CA ALA A 92 -3.60 -34.69 5.36
C ALA A 92 -3.14 -35.85 4.46
N PRO A 93 -3.84 -36.14 3.35
CA PRO A 93 -3.40 -37.14 2.40
C PRO A 93 -2.04 -36.77 1.79
N LYS A 94 -1.32 -37.80 1.31
CA LYS A 94 -0.10 -37.58 0.52
C LYS A 94 -0.44 -36.78 -0.73
N GLY A 95 0.42 -35.83 -1.09
CA GLY A 95 0.19 -34.92 -2.21
C GLY A 95 -0.60 -33.67 -1.84
N ALA A 96 -0.82 -33.39 -0.54
CA ALA A 96 -1.53 -32.19 -0.09
C ALA A 96 -0.60 -31.00 0.21
N ILE A 97 -1.13 -29.79 0.07
CA ILE A 97 -0.61 -28.57 0.70
C ILE A 97 -1.41 -28.35 1.99
N THR A 98 -0.76 -28.29 3.14
CA THR A 98 -1.43 -28.08 4.44
C THR A 98 -1.13 -26.69 4.98
N LEU A 99 -2.18 -25.93 5.29
CA LEU A 99 -2.09 -24.65 5.99
C LEU A 99 -2.27 -24.88 7.49
N GLY A 100 -1.50 -24.18 8.32
CA GLY A 100 -1.57 -24.35 9.77
C GLY A 100 -1.04 -23.18 10.57
N LEU A 101 -1.18 -23.27 11.89
CA LEU A 101 -0.61 -22.32 12.83
C LEU A 101 0.48 -23.00 13.65
N ASP A 102 1.59 -22.29 13.87
CA ASP A 102 2.69 -22.78 14.70
C ASP A 102 3.09 -21.72 15.75
N PRO A 103 2.76 -21.93 17.05
CA PRO A 103 3.10 -21.02 18.13
C PRO A 103 4.60 -20.87 18.39
N ALA A 104 5.45 -21.72 17.81
CA ALA A 104 6.90 -21.59 17.89
C ALA A 104 7.46 -20.47 16.99
N ILE A 105 6.70 -20.02 15.99
CA ILE A 105 7.08 -18.90 15.14
C ILE A 105 6.95 -17.60 15.96
N SER A 106 8.06 -16.87 16.12
CA SER A 106 8.16 -15.71 17.00
C SER A 106 7.34 -14.51 16.52
N ASN A 107 7.43 -14.19 15.23
CA ASN A 107 6.77 -13.03 14.64
C ASN A 107 5.35 -13.38 14.22
N ARG A 108 4.38 -12.52 14.58
CA ARG A 108 2.96 -12.71 14.26
C ARG A 108 2.67 -12.81 12.76
N GLU A 109 3.46 -12.14 11.93
CA GLU A 109 3.36 -12.15 10.47
C GLU A 109 4.41 -13.08 9.83
N GLY A 110 5.17 -13.81 10.64
CA GLY A 110 6.15 -14.79 10.17
C GLY A 110 5.50 -16.10 9.71
N TYR A 111 6.18 -16.78 8.80
CA TYR A 111 5.78 -18.09 8.30
C TYR A 111 6.96 -19.02 8.00
N VAL A 112 6.67 -20.31 7.99
CA VAL A 112 7.56 -21.38 7.56
C VAL A 112 6.85 -22.21 6.49
N LEU A 113 7.43 -22.23 5.29
CA LEU A 113 7.01 -23.09 4.19
C LEU A 113 8.01 -24.24 4.05
N THR A 114 7.57 -25.48 4.25
CA THR A 114 8.38 -26.68 4.03
C THR A 114 7.83 -27.49 2.87
N VAL A 115 8.71 -27.84 1.94
CA VAL A 115 8.38 -28.60 0.73
C VAL A 115 9.13 -29.92 0.76
N LYS A 116 8.38 -31.02 0.69
CA LYS A 116 8.88 -32.40 0.57
C LYS A 116 8.24 -33.06 -0.64
N ALA A 117 8.82 -34.16 -1.12
CA ALA A 117 8.31 -34.87 -2.30
C ALA A 117 6.82 -35.27 -2.20
N ASP A 118 6.33 -35.60 -1.00
CA ASP A 118 4.97 -36.10 -0.79
C ASP A 118 4.02 -35.12 -0.09
N ARG A 119 4.46 -33.90 0.27
CA ARG A 119 3.64 -32.88 0.93
C ARG A 119 4.28 -31.49 0.95
N VAL A 120 3.44 -30.47 1.08
CA VAL A 120 3.85 -29.11 1.43
C VAL A 120 3.15 -28.69 2.71
N THR A 121 3.87 -28.06 3.64
CA THR A 121 3.30 -27.47 4.85
C THR A 121 3.63 -25.99 4.92
N LEU A 122 2.61 -25.15 5.11
CA LEU A 122 2.75 -23.73 5.30
C LEU A 122 2.14 -23.33 6.64
N ASN A 123 3.00 -23.04 7.61
CA ASN A 123 2.60 -22.63 8.94
C ASN A 123 2.94 -21.15 9.16
N GLY A 124 2.04 -20.40 9.75
CA GLY A 124 2.29 -19.04 10.23
C GLY A 124 2.05 -18.94 11.72
N GLN A 125 2.55 -17.89 12.37
CA GLN A 125 2.15 -17.66 13.77
C GLN A 125 0.68 -17.22 13.88
N THR A 126 0.22 -16.51 12.86
CA THR A 126 -1.20 -16.15 12.69
C THR A 126 -1.62 -16.47 11.26
N GLU A 127 -2.91 -16.37 10.99
CA GLU A 127 -3.46 -16.55 9.66
C GLU A 127 -2.90 -15.55 8.64
N ASN A 128 -2.47 -14.36 9.10
CA ASN A 128 -1.77 -13.39 8.24
C ASN A 128 -0.38 -13.90 7.82
N GLY A 129 0.36 -14.54 8.73
CA GLY A 129 1.65 -15.16 8.38
C GLY A 129 1.47 -16.22 7.28
N VAL A 130 0.45 -17.08 7.41
CA VAL A 130 0.08 -18.05 6.36
C VAL A 130 -0.24 -17.36 5.05
N PHE A 131 -0.99 -16.26 5.08
CA PHE A 131 -1.32 -15.49 3.88
C PHE A 131 -0.07 -14.95 3.16
N TYR A 132 0.93 -14.45 3.89
CA TYR A 132 2.20 -14.02 3.25
C TYR A 132 2.98 -15.19 2.65
N GLY A 133 2.96 -16.37 3.27
CA GLY A 133 3.52 -17.58 2.65
C GLY A 133 2.79 -18.00 1.36
N ILE A 134 1.47 -17.79 1.30
CA ILE A 134 0.68 -17.96 0.07
C ILE A 134 1.15 -16.96 -1.00
N GLN A 135 1.41 -15.70 -0.64
CA GLN A 135 1.94 -14.72 -1.59
C GLN A 135 3.34 -15.11 -2.10
N THR A 136 4.18 -15.75 -1.28
CA THR A 136 5.46 -16.31 -1.73
C THR A 136 5.27 -17.46 -2.70
N LEU A 137 4.37 -18.41 -2.41
CA LEU A 137 4.02 -19.48 -3.34
C LEU A 137 3.49 -18.92 -4.67
N ARG A 138 2.54 -17.98 -4.62
CA ARG A 138 1.95 -17.30 -5.79
C ARG A 138 3.04 -16.72 -6.69
N LYS A 139 4.00 -16.00 -6.10
CA LYS A 139 5.08 -15.35 -6.85
C LYS A 139 6.17 -16.33 -7.32
N SER A 140 6.29 -17.49 -6.66
CA SER A 140 7.27 -18.51 -7.05
C SER A 140 6.84 -19.31 -8.28
N ILE A 141 5.54 -19.42 -8.51
CA ILE A 141 4.96 -20.07 -9.67
C ILE A 141 5.07 -19.11 -10.87
N PRO A 142 5.45 -19.60 -12.07
CA PRO A 142 5.41 -18.79 -13.28
C PRO A 142 4.06 -18.11 -13.46
N ALA A 143 4.07 -16.85 -13.93
CA ALA A 143 2.85 -16.07 -14.05
C ALA A 143 1.77 -16.77 -14.88
N GLU A 144 2.17 -17.35 -16.01
CA GLU A 144 1.35 -18.24 -16.83
C GLU A 144 2.14 -19.49 -17.17
N THR A 145 1.48 -20.64 -17.17
CA THR A 145 2.06 -21.88 -17.67
C THR A 145 1.01 -22.77 -18.33
N LYS A 146 1.41 -23.49 -19.38
CA LYS A 146 0.63 -24.59 -19.99
C LYS A 146 0.99 -25.95 -19.38
N ALA A 147 1.89 -25.95 -18.39
CA ALA A 147 2.29 -27.14 -17.70
C ALA A 147 1.10 -27.69 -16.91
N THR A 148 0.83 -28.98 -17.07
CA THR A 148 -0.16 -29.71 -16.27
C THR A 148 0.35 -30.01 -14.86
N SER A 149 1.62 -29.71 -14.59
CA SER A 149 2.19 -29.82 -13.26
C SER A 149 3.36 -28.86 -13.03
N ILE A 150 3.51 -28.44 -11.77
CA ILE A 150 4.57 -27.54 -11.31
C ILE A 150 5.43 -28.27 -10.28
N LEU A 151 6.74 -28.26 -10.49
CA LEU A 151 7.70 -28.78 -9.52
C LEU A 151 8.05 -27.69 -8.51
N LEU A 152 7.70 -27.92 -7.24
CA LEU A 152 8.13 -27.07 -6.13
C LEU A 152 9.43 -27.66 -5.55
N PRO A 153 10.58 -26.97 -5.66
CA PRO A 153 11.85 -27.47 -5.11
C PRO A 153 11.74 -27.79 -3.62
N ALA A 154 12.29 -28.93 -3.21
CA ALA A 154 12.25 -29.38 -1.82
C ALA A 154 13.18 -28.55 -0.93
N GLY A 155 12.74 -28.26 0.29
CA GLY A 155 13.48 -27.42 1.22
C GLY A 155 12.57 -26.70 2.22
N SER A 156 13.10 -25.65 2.83
CA SER A 156 12.38 -24.79 3.76
C SER A 156 12.57 -23.31 3.42
N ILE A 157 11.52 -22.52 3.58
CA ILE A 157 11.56 -21.06 3.58
C ILE A 157 11.10 -20.60 4.96
N GLN A 158 11.93 -19.81 5.63
CA GLN A 158 11.59 -19.16 6.89
C GLN A 158 11.62 -17.66 6.64
N ASP A 159 10.53 -16.97 6.93
CA ASP A 159 10.39 -15.58 6.50
C ASP A 159 9.49 -14.78 7.44
N GLU A 160 9.81 -13.50 7.55
CA GLU A 160 9.11 -12.54 8.39
C GLU A 160 9.43 -11.10 7.91
N PRO A 161 8.51 -10.15 8.13
CA PRO A 161 8.74 -8.76 7.76
C PRO A 161 9.73 -8.07 8.69
N ARG A 162 10.61 -7.24 8.13
CA ARG A 162 11.48 -6.31 8.86
C ARG A 162 10.70 -5.26 9.65
N PHE A 163 9.65 -4.70 9.06
CA PHE A 163 8.84 -3.63 9.66
C PHE A 163 7.39 -4.05 9.86
N SER A 164 6.80 -3.63 10.97
CA SER A 164 5.39 -3.91 11.31
C SER A 164 4.40 -3.07 10.50
N TYR A 165 4.81 -1.89 10.04
CA TYR A 165 4.02 -1.02 9.17
C TYR A 165 4.57 -1.04 7.75
N ARG A 166 3.77 -1.48 6.79
CA ARG A 166 4.16 -1.57 5.37
C ARG A 166 3.05 -0.98 4.52
N GLY A 167 3.14 0.33 4.29
CA GLY A 167 2.03 1.11 3.77
C GLY A 167 2.19 1.60 2.34
N MET A 168 1.04 1.89 1.72
CA MET A 168 0.90 2.72 0.53
C MET A 168 -0.26 3.68 0.74
N HIS A 169 -0.04 4.93 0.33
CA HIS A 169 -1.05 5.97 0.32
C HIS A 169 -1.66 6.15 -1.08
N LEU A 170 -2.95 6.48 -1.12
CA LEU A 170 -3.65 6.91 -2.32
C LEU A 170 -4.48 8.16 -2.04
N ASP A 171 -4.13 9.24 -2.72
CA ASP A 171 -4.91 10.46 -2.80
C ASP A 171 -6.11 10.27 -3.72
N VAL A 172 -7.30 10.34 -3.13
CA VAL A 172 -8.56 10.38 -3.88
C VAL A 172 -9.22 11.76 -3.84
N GLY A 173 -8.64 12.70 -3.10
CA GLY A 173 -9.09 14.07 -2.91
C GLY A 173 -8.86 14.90 -4.18
N ARG A 174 -7.68 14.83 -4.78
CA ARG A 174 -7.34 15.56 -6.02
C ARG A 174 -8.07 14.99 -7.23
N HIS A 175 -8.00 13.68 -7.44
CA HIS A 175 -8.80 12.94 -8.42
C HIS A 175 -9.49 11.74 -7.78
N PHE A 176 -10.77 11.53 -8.10
CA PHE A 176 -11.58 10.44 -7.55
C PHE A 176 -11.36 9.15 -8.35
N PHE A 177 -11.31 8.01 -7.65
CA PHE A 177 -11.17 6.69 -8.26
C PHE A 177 -12.36 5.78 -7.92
N PRO A 178 -12.86 4.97 -8.87
CA PRO A 178 -13.97 4.05 -8.60
C PRO A 178 -13.61 2.99 -7.55
N ILE A 179 -14.61 2.51 -6.80
CA ILE A 179 -14.44 1.50 -5.75
C ILE A 179 -13.77 0.21 -6.26
N GLU A 180 -14.08 -0.20 -7.49
CA GLU A 180 -13.46 -1.38 -8.12
C GLU A 180 -11.95 -1.18 -8.34
N PHE A 181 -11.52 0.04 -8.64
CA PHE A 181 -10.10 0.35 -8.71
C PHE A 181 -9.45 0.36 -7.32
N VAL A 182 -10.13 0.87 -6.29
CA VAL A 182 -9.59 0.84 -4.91
C VAL A 182 -9.39 -0.62 -4.44
N LYS A 183 -10.32 -1.52 -4.76
CA LYS A 183 -10.14 -2.97 -4.54
C LYS A 183 -8.93 -3.52 -5.29
N LYS A 184 -8.79 -3.19 -6.58
CA LYS A 184 -7.62 -3.57 -7.38
C LYS A 184 -6.32 -3.06 -6.77
N TYR A 185 -6.30 -1.82 -6.27
CA TYR A 185 -5.13 -1.25 -5.59
C TYR A 185 -4.77 -2.04 -4.31
N ILE A 186 -5.77 -2.44 -3.53
CA ILE A 186 -5.59 -3.32 -2.35
C ILE A 186 -5.03 -4.70 -2.74
N ASP A 187 -5.46 -5.27 -3.87
CA ASP A 187 -4.88 -6.51 -4.41
C ASP A 187 -3.40 -6.34 -4.78
N LEU A 188 -3.00 -5.16 -5.30
CA LEU A 188 -1.58 -4.84 -5.53
C LEU A 188 -0.80 -4.79 -4.21
N LEU A 189 -1.36 -4.18 -3.16
CA LEU A 189 -0.72 -4.15 -1.84
C LEU A 189 -0.50 -5.57 -1.30
N ALA A 190 -1.51 -6.43 -1.42
CA ALA A 190 -1.43 -7.83 -0.98
C ALA A 190 -0.36 -8.62 -1.77
N LEU A 191 -0.28 -8.44 -3.10
CA LEU A 191 0.77 -9.03 -3.93
C LEU A 191 2.19 -8.64 -3.46
N HIS A 192 2.33 -7.45 -2.90
CA HIS A 192 3.58 -6.87 -2.41
C HIS A 192 3.83 -7.10 -0.91
N ASN A 193 3.02 -7.93 -0.24
CA ASN A 193 3.10 -8.19 1.20
C ASN A 193 2.95 -6.93 2.09
N MET A 194 2.32 -5.88 1.55
CA MET A 194 1.97 -4.67 2.31
C MET A 194 0.73 -4.94 3.17
N ASN A 195 0.63 -4.26 4.31
CA ASN A 195 -0.44 -4.50 5.29
C ASN A 195 -1.24 -3.25 5.64
N THR A 196 -0.92 -2.11 5.04
CA THR A 196 -1.58 -0.84 5.34
C THR A 196 -1.94 -0.09 4.07
N PHE A 197 -3.21 0.30 3.97
CA PHE A 197 -3.71 1.21 2.96
C PHE A 197 -4.06 2.55 3.63
N HIS A 198 -3.25 3.58 3.37
CA HIS A 198 -3.51 4.93 3.82
C HIS A 198 -4.40 5.65 2.78
N TRP A 199 -5.63 5.97 3.17
CA TRP A 199 -6.63 6.49 2.25
C TRP A 199 -6.90 7.97 2.51
N HIS A 200 -6.34 8.83 1.65
CA HIS A 200 -6.51 10.28 1.75
C HIS A 200 -7.82 10.71 1.10
N LEU A 201 -8.83 10.93 1.95
CA LEU A 201 -10.23 11.05 1.57
C LEU A 201 -10.71 12.49 1.42
N THR A 202 -9.97 13.48 1.90
CA THR A 202 -10.44 14.86 1.96
C THR A 202 -9.32 15.83 1.64
N GLU A 203 -9.62 16.79 0.77
CA GLU A 203 -8.68 17.84 0.40
C GLU A 203 -9.45 19.10 -0.07
N ASP A 204 -8.79 20.23 -0.26
CA ASP A 204 -9.29 21.45 -0.91
C ASP A 204 -10.02 21.20 -2.23
N GLN A 205 -9.53 20.29 -3.09
CA GLN A 205 -10.17 20.01 -4.40
C GLN A 205 -11.26 18.94 -4.36
N GLY A 206 -11.53 18.35 -3.19
CA GLY A 206 -12.78 17.68 -2.93
C GLY A 206 -12.83 16.75 -1.72
N TRP A 207 -14.05 16.53 -1.25
CA TRP A 207 -14.39 15.69 -0.10
C TRP A 207 -15.01 14.37 -0.56
N ARG A 208 -14.42 13.23 -0.19
CA ARG A 208 -14.73 11.93 -0.81
C ARG A 208 -15.47 10.93 0.07
N ILE A 209 -15.85 11.27 1.30
CA ILE A 209 -16.50 10.33 2.22
C ILE A 209 -17.82 10.89 2.75
N GLU A 210 -18.88 10.10 2.72
CA GLU A 210 -20.18 10.49 3.26
C GLU A 210 -20.14 10.66 4.79
N ILE A 211 -20.55 11.84 5.26
CA ILE A 211 -20.82 12.14 6.67
C ILE A 211 -22.30 12.50 6.81
N LYS A 212 -23.08 11.64 7.46
CA LYS A 212 -24.55 11.75 7.50
C LYS A 212 -25.02 13.02 8.19
N LYS A 213 -24.30 13.45 9.25
CA LYS A 213 -24.62 14.70 9.95
C LYS A 213 -24.35 15.95 9.10
N TYR A 214 -23.46 15.86 8.11
CA TYR A 214 -23.03 16.96 7.25
C TYR A 214 -23.15 16.61 5.76
N PRO A 215 -24.37 16.43 5.23
CA PRO A 215 -24.59 15.92 3.88
C PRO A 215 -23.98 16.82 2.79
N LYS A 216 -23.88 18.14 3.03
CA LYS A 216 -23.29 19.07 2.05
C LYS A 216 -21.83 18.81 1.75
N LEU A 217 -21.11 18.09 2.63
CA LEU A 217 -19.73 17.69 2.34
C LEU A 217 -19.66 16.85 1.05
N THR A 218 -20.70 16.10 0.72
CA THR A 218 -20.76 15.31 -0.53
C THR A 218 -21.73 15.89 -1.57
N GLU A 219 -22.78 16.61 -1.17
CA GLU A 219 -23.65 17.31 -2.15
C GLU A 219 -22.92 18.47 -2.85
N ILE A 220 -22.02 19.15 -2.13
CA ILE A 220 -21.22 20.30 -2.62
C ILE A 220 -19.74 19.92 -2.64
N GLY A 221 -19.17 19.58 -1.48
CA GLY A 221 -17.72 19.41 -1.32
C GLY A 221 -17.09 18.31 -2.19
N ALA A 222 -17.87 17.33 -2.67
CA ALA A 222 -17.38 16.29 -3.57
C ALA A 222 -17.24 16.76 -5.03
N TRP A 223 -17.67 17.96 -5.38
CA TRP A 223 -17.76 18.44 -6.76
C TRP A 223 -17.07 19.78 -6.94
N ARG A 224 -16.18 19.88 -7.93
CA ARG A 224 -15.63 21.14 -8.42
C ARG A 224 -16.13 21.40 -9.84
N ASP A 225 -16.31 22.66 -10.20
CA ASP A 225 -16.88 23.03 -11.51
C ASP A 225 -15.86 22.98 -12.66
N ARG A 226 -14.56 22.99 -12.31
CA ARG A 226 -13.46 23.02 -13.26
C ARG A 226 -12.17 22.50 -12.61
N THR A 227 -11.25 22.01 -13.43
CA THR A 227 -9.90 21.62 -13.03
C THR A 227 -8.88 22.42 -13.82
N VAL A 228 -7.86 22.95 -13.15
CA VAL A 228 -6.77 23.66 -13.83
C VAL A 228 -5.99 22.73 -14.74
N ILE A 229 -5.64 23.22 -15.93
CA ILE A 229 -4.83 22.49 -16.90
C ILE A 229 -3.35 22.74 -16.60
N GLY A 230 -2.52 21.70 -16.67
CA GLY A 230 -1.08 21.81 -16.43
C GLY A 230 -0.75 22.28 -15.01
N ARG A 231 0.48 22.75 -14.80
CA ARG A 231 0.95 23.18 -13.47
C ARG A 231 0.42 24.57 -13.11
N ASN A 232 -0.81 24.60 -12.60
CA ASN A 232 -1.51 25.83 -12.19
C ASN A 232 -1.45 26.94 -13.27
N THR A 233 -1.73 26.58 -14.52
CA THR A 233 -1.91 27.59 -15.56
C THR A 233 -3.16 28.45 -15.28
N GLU A 234 -3.38 29.50 -16.06
CA GLU A 234 -4.63 30.28 -15.98
C GLU A 234 -5.77 29.62 -16.78
N GLU A 235 -5.54 28.44 -17.38
CA GLU A 235 -6.49 27.70 -18.21
C GLU A 235 -7.15 26.56 -17.42
N TYR A 236 -8.44 26.30 -17.72
CA TYR A 236 -9.26 25.29 -17.06
C TYR A 236 -10.04 24.46 -18.07
N ASP A 237 -10.28 23.19 -17.72
CA ASP A 237 -11.10 22.27 -18.53
C ASP A 237 -12.61 22.62 -18.54
N ASN A 238 -13.04 23.48 -17.60
CA ASN A 238 -14.44 23.87 -17.36
C ASN A 238 -15.41 22.68 -17.33
N THR A 239 -14.94 21.54 -16.81
CA THR A 239 -15.74 20.32 -16.69
C THR A 239 -16.01 20.04 -15.22
N ARG A 240 -17.30 19.92 -14.86
CA ARG A 240 -17.69 19.54 -13.50
C ARG A 240 -17.15 18.13 -13.21
N TYR A 241 -16.34 18.04 -12.16
CA TYR A 241 -15.62 16.83 -11.78
C TYR A 241 -15.88 16.49 -10.32
N GLY A 242 -16.03 15.20 -10.00
CA GLY A 242 -16.23 14.78 -8.63
C GLY A 242 -16.63 13.32 -8.47
N GLY A 243 -17.06 13.01 -7.25
CA GLY A 243 -17.37 11.67 -6.79
C GLY A 243 -17.07 11.53 -5.30
N PHE A 244 -17.74 10.60 -4.64
CA PHE A 244 -17.53 10.26 -3.24
C PHE A 244 -17.93 8.80 -2.98
N TYR A 245 -17.47 8.27 -1.86
CA TYR A 245 -17.83 6.97 -1.32
C TYR A 245 -18.90 7.15 -0.25
N THR A 246 -19.98 6.38 -0.37
CA THR A 246 -20.93 6.21 0.73
C THR A 246 -20.27 5.49 1.91
N GLN A 247 -20.86 5.60 3.11
CA GLN A 247 -20.33 4.85 4.26
C GLN A 247 -20.35 3.34 4.05
N GLU A 248 -21.34 2.82 3.31
CA GLU A 248 -21.45 1.38 3.02
C GLU A 248 -20.36 0.94 2.03
N GLN A 249 -20.04 1.75 1.03
CA GLN A 249 -18.91 1.53 0.12
C GLN A 249 -17.57 1.55 0.87
N ALA A 250 -17.39 2.48 1.82
CA ALA A 250 -16.18 2.52 2.64
C ALA A 250 -16.05 1.28 3.55
N LYS A 251 -17.15 0.82 4.17
CA LYS A 251 -17.19 -0.44 4.94
C LYS A 251 -16.91 -1.65 4.06
N GLU A 252 -17.38 -1.66 2.81
CA GLU A 252 -17.07 -2.70 1.84
C GLU A 252 -15.57 -2.75 1.54
N ILE A 253 -14.91 -1.61 1.33
CA ILE A 253 -13.45 -1.53 1.17
C ILE A 253 -12.71 -2.02 2.42
N VAL A 254 -13.14 -1.62 3.61
CA VAL A 254 -12.57 -2.11 4.87
C VAL A 254 -12.66 -3.62 4.97
N LYS A 255 -13.83 -4.20 4.65
CA LYS A 255 -14.01 -5.66 4.67
C LYS A 255 -13.12 -6.35 3.64
N TYR A 256 -13.09 -5.83 2.40
CA TYR A 256 -12.29 -6.38 1.31
C TYR A 256 -10.78 -6.38 1.62
N ALA A 257 -10.29 -5.29 2.21
CA ALA A 257 -8.92 -5.17 2.71
C ALA A 257 -8.65 -6.14 3.87
N GLY A 258 -9.60 -6.28 4.80
CA GLY A 258 -9.48 -7.17 5.96
C GLY A 258 -9.32 -8.64 5.57
N GLU A 259 -9.97 -9.11 4.50
CA GLU A 259 -9.77 -10.47 3.96
C GLU A 259 -8.31 -10.72 3.49
N ARG A 260 -7.57 -9.66 3.17
CA ARG A 260 -6.16 -9.69 2.75
C ARG A 260 -5.22 -9.22 3.87
N TYR A 261 -5.73 -9.12 5.10
CA TYR A 261 -5.00 -8.65 6.26
C TYR A 261 -4.42 -7.23 6.09
N ILE A 262 -5.09 -6.39 5.31
CA ILE A 262 -4.72 -4.99 5.10
C ILE A 262 -5.59 -4.10 5.98
N THR A 263 -4.95 -3.28 6.80
CA THR A 263 -5.61 -2.24 7.58
C THR A 263 -5.82 -0.99 6.73
N VAL A 264 -7.05 -0.47 6.70
CA VAL A 264 -7.35 0.81 6.04
C VAL A 264 -7.29 1.93 7.08
N ILE A 265 -6.33 2.83 6.92
CA ILE A 265 -6.20 4.04 7.74
C ILE A 265 -6.85 5.19 6.96
N PRO A 266 -8.00 5.73 7.41
CA PRO A 266 -8.58 6.90 6.79
C PRO A 266 -7.78 8.15 7.17
N GLU A 267 -7.70 9.09 6.25
CA GLU A 267 -7.28 10.46 6.53
C GLU A 267 -8.42 11.44 6.28
N VAL A 268 -8.68 12.27 7.29
CA VAL A 268 -9.40 13.52 7.16
C VAL A 268 -8.44 14.61 7.61
N ASP A 269 -7.88 15.32 6.63
CA ASP A 269 -6.81 16.28 6.84
C ASP A 269 -7.34 17.57 7.49
N LEU A 270 -6.71 17.97 8.59
CA LEU A 270 -7.10 19.14 9.37
C LEU A 270 -5.88 19.79 10.02
N PRO A 271 -5.89 21.12 10.26
CA PRO A 271 -6.93 22.08 9.92
C PRO A 271 -6.74 22.77 8.55
N GLY A 272 -5.65 22.44 7.85
CA GLY A 272 -5.39 22.79 6.45
C GLY A 272 -6.26 21.97 5.50
N HIS A 273 -6.01 22.08 4.18
CA HIS A 273 -6.62 21.23 3.15
C HIS A 273 -8.15 21.04 3.24
N MET A 274 -8.87 22.12 3.57
CA MET A 274 -10.28 22.08 4.00
C MET A 274 -11.22 22.92 3.13
N LEU A 275 -10.77 23.47 1.99
CA LEU A 275 -11.63 24.30 1.12
C LEU A 275 -12.89 23.57 0.64
N ALA A 276 -12.84 22.26 0.40
CA ALA A 276 -14.04 21.50 0.06
C ALA A 276 -15.09 21.50 1.19
N ALA A 277 -14.65 21.36 2.45
CA ALA A 277 -15.52 21.46 3.61
C ALA A 277 -16.01 22.90 3.83
N LEU A 278 -15.14 23.90 3.62
CA LEU A 278 -15.51 25.31 3.73
C LEU A 278 -16.51 25.74 2.65
N ALA A 279 -16.41 25.23 1.42
CA ALA A 279 -17.40 25.46 0.38
C ALA A 279 -18.78 24.89 0.75
N ALA A 280 -18.81 23.72 1.41
CA ALA A 280 -20.03 23.10 1.88
C ALA A 280 -20.65 23.80 3.11
N TYR A 281 -19.80 24.26 4.04
CA TYR A 281 -20.18 24.93 5.29
C TYR A 281 -19.30 26.18 5.54
N PRO A 282 -19.57 27.30 4.84
CA PRO A 282 -18.73 28.50 4.91
C PRO A 282 -18.60 29.11 6.31
N GLU A 283 -19.58 28.89 7.18
CA GLU A 283 -19.52 29.33 8.58
C GLU A 283 -18.38 28.71 9.40
N MET A 284 -17.73 27.66 8.89
CA MET A 284 -16.59 27.00 9.54
C MET A 284 -15.25 27.70 9.28
N GLY A 285 -15.17 28.57 8.27
CA GLY A 285 -13.98 29.34 7.90
C GLY A 285 -13.87 30.66 8.67
N CYS A 286 -12.68 31.26 8.67
CA CYS A 286 -12.42 32.48 9.44
C CYS A 286 -13.17 33.70 8.90
N THR A 287 -13.32 33.79 7.57
CA THR A 287 -13.98 34.92 6.89
C THR A 287 -15.48 34.71 6.72
N GLY A 288 -15.96 33.46 6.82
CA GLY A 288 -17.36 33.10 6.59
C GLY A 288 -17.72 32.93 5.10
N GLY A 289 -16.72 32.92 4.22
CA GLY A 289 -16.87 32.77 2.78
C GLY A 289 -17.06 34.09 2.01
N PRO A 290 -17.48 34.01 0.72
CA PRO A 290 -17.75 32.77 -0.01
C PRO A 290 -16.48 31.95 -0.26
N TYR A 291 -16.63 30.63 -0.35
CA TYR A 291 -15.58 29.69 -0.73
C TYR A 291 -16.09 28.82 -1.89
N GLU A 292 -15.19 28.36 -2.76
CA GLU A 292 -15.46 27.34 -3.77
C GLU A 292 -14.59 26.11 -3.50
N VAL A 293 -15.05 24.91 -3.91
CA VAL A 293 -14.18 23.73 -3.95
C VAL A 293 -13.06 24.03 -4.91
N CYS A 294 -11.80 23.89 -4.46
CA CYS A 294 -10.68 24.50 -5.16
C CYS A 294 -10.45 23.83 -6.53
N PRO A 295 -10.35 24.60 -7.63
CA PRO A 295 -10.06 24.04 -8.94
C PRO A 295 -8.56 23.95 -9.26
N ARG A 296 -7.69 24.35 -8.32
CA ARG A 296 -6.23 24.46 -8.49
C ARG A 296 -5.48 23.66 -7.41
N TRP A 297 -4.20 23.43 -7.64
CA TRP A 297 -3.31 22.69 -6.76
C TRP A 297 -2.49 23.62 -5.85
N GLY A 298 -2.02 23.11 -4.71
CA GLY A 298 -1.10 23.80 -3.80
C GLY A 298 -1.71 24.13 -2.45
N VAL A 299 -1.10 25.10 -1.76
CA VAL A 299 -1.44 25.47 -0.38
C VAL A 299 -2.29 26.72 -0.34
N PHE A 300 -3.38 26.69 0.43
CA PHE A 300 -4.36 27.78 0.50
C PHE A 300 -4.45 28.40 1.89
N GLU A 301 -4.59 29.73 1.94
CA GLU A 301 -4.68 30.46 3.21
C GLU A 301 -6.02 30.24 3.94
N ASP A 302 -7.08 29.91 3.21
CA ASP A 302 -8.43 29.71 3.75
C ASP A 302 -8.55 28.32 4.38
N VAL A 303 -8.18 28.26 5.66
CA VAL A 303 -8.20 27.07 6.51
C VAL A 303 -9.33 27.11 7.55
N LEU A 304 -9.58 25.99 8.24
CA LEU A 304 -10.61 25.90 9.26
C LEU A 304 -10.42 26.93 10.39
N CYS A 305 -11.50 27.55 10.87
CA CYS A 305 -11.45 28.51 11.96
C CYS A 305 -11.39 27.83 13.34
N ILE A 306 -10.18 27.54 13.85
CA ILE A 306 -9.98 26.87 15.16
C ILE A 306 -10.59 27.68 16.32
N GLY A 307 -10.64 29.02 16.20
CA GLY A 307 -11.27 29.87 17.20
C GLY A 307 -12.79 29.76 17.28
N ASN A 308 -13.43 29.12 16.31
CA ASN A 308 -14.88 28.93 16.26
C ASN A 308 -15.25 27.57 16.88
N GLU A 309 -16.00 27.59 17.98
CA GLU A 309 -16.43 26.35 18.64
C GLU A 309 -17.26 25.44 17.72
N LYS A 310 -18.03 26.03 16.79
CA LYS A 310 -18.78 25.24 15.80
C LYS A 310 -17.85 24.45 14.87
N SER A 311 -16.70 25.02 14.49
CA SER A 311 -15.71 24.34 13.66
C SER A 311 -15.05 23.20 14.41
N MET A 312 -14.77 23.36 15.70
CA MET A 312 -14.26 22.27 16.54
C MET A 312 -15.29 21.14 16.71
N GLN A 313 -16.55 21.49 16.99
CA GLN A 313 -17.62 20.49 17.07
C GLN A 313 -17.83 19.74 15.75
N PHE A 314 -17.74 20.44 14.62
CA PHE A 314 -17.79 19.85 13.28
C PHE A 314 -16.72 18.77 13.10
N LEU A 315 -15.48 19.05 13.48
CA LEU A 315 -14.40 18.05 13.41
C LEU A 315 -14.68 16.84 14.32
N GLU A 316 -15.12 17.07 15.55
CA GLU A 316 -15.45 15.98 16.48
C GLU A 316 -16.56 15.06 15.94
N ASP A 317 -17.59 15.67 15.34
CA ASP A 317 -18.72 14.95 14.75
C ASP A 317 -18.31 14.16 13.49
N VAL A 318 -17.49 14.75 12.62
CA VAL A 318 -16.91 14.05 11.46
C VAL A 318 -16.08 12.86 11.94
N MET A 319 -15.17 13.07 12.89
CA MET A 319 -14.32 12.02 13.43
C MET A 319 -15.11 10.90 14.09
N ALA A 320 -16.23 11.22 14.75
CA ALA A 320 -17.13 10.23 15.32
C ALA A 320 -17.71 9.29 14.25
N GLU A 321 -18.15 9.82 13.10
CA GLU A 321 -18.63 8.98 12.00
C GLU A 321 -17.49 8.20 11.30
N ILE A 322 -16.30 8.80 11.17
CA ILE A 322 -15.13 8.13 10.59
C ILE A 322 -14.75 6.89 11.40
N ILE A 323 -14.65 6.98 12.73
CA ILE A 323 -14.26 5.82 13.55
C ILE A 323 -15.33 4.71 13.61
N ASP A 324 -16.59 5.02 13.29
CA ASP A 324 -17.67 4.03 13.16
C ASP A 324 -17.57 3.23 11.84
N ILE A 325 -16.94 3.81 10.81
CA ILE A 325 -16.71 3.16 9.51
C ILE A 325 -15.41 2.36 9.53
N PHE A 326 -14.33 2.94 10.05
CA PHE A 326 -12.99 2.39 9.97
C PHE A 326 -12.57 1.78 11.32
N PRO A 327 -12.34 0.45 11.41
CA PRO A 327 -11.96 -0.21 12.66
C PRO A 327 -10.47 -0.04 13.02
N SER A 328 -9.68 0.61 12.15
CA SER A 328 -8.25 0.84 12.38
C SER A 328 -7.99 1.48 13.75
N LYS A 329 -6.95 1.00 14.45
CA LYS A 329 -6.44 1.64 15.66
C LYS A 329 -6.00 3.07 15.38
N TYR A 330 -5.42 3.30 14.20
CA TYR A 330 -4.90 4.60 13.78
C TYR A 330 -5.87 5.34 12.87
N ILE A 331 -5.99 6.65 13.08
CA ILE A 331 -6.67 7.60 12.19
C ILE A 331 -5.64 8.67 11.82
N HIS A 332 -5.47 8.94 10.52
CA HIS A 332 -4.62 10.04 10.08
C HIS A 332 -5.44 11.34 10.14
N ILE A 333 -4.88 12.36 10.77
CA ILE A 333 -5.55 13.67 10.92
C ILE A 333 -4.86 14.78 10.12
N GLY A 334 -3.91 14.40 9.26
CA GLY A 334 -3.14 15.31 8.43
C GLY A 334 -2.29 16.26 9.26
N GLY A 335 -2.52 17.56 9.10
CA GLY A 335 -1.83 18.62 9.85
C GLY A 335 -0.71 19.29 9.08
N ASP A 336 -0.53 18.94 7.82
CA ASP A 336 0.38 19.57 6.88
C ASP A 336 -0.17 20.91 6.37
N GLU A 337 0.75 21.71 5.84
CA GLU A 337 0.52 22.92 5.04
C GLU A 337 -0.71 23.77 5.47
N ALA A 338 -0.78 24.14 6.75
CA ALA A 338 -1.86 24.96 7.31
C ALA A 338 -1.42 26.42 7.59
N PRO A 339 -1.47 27.34 6.59
CA PRO A 339 -1.05 28.73 6.76
C PRO A 339 -1.71 29.45 7.94
N ARG A 340 -0.91 30.23 8.68
CA ARG A 340 -1.38 31.01 9.85
C ARG A 340 -2.12 32.30 9.45
N THR A 341 -2.04 32.72 8.19
CA THR A 341 -2.49 34.03 7.70
C THR A 341 -3.92 34.40 8.11
N ARG A 342 -4.87 33.44 8.09
CA ARG A 342 -6.25 33.69 8.50
C ARG A 342 -6.41 33.76 10.01
N TRP A 343 -5.70 32.93 10.78
CA TRP A 343 -5.81 32.89 12.23
C TRP A 343 -5.22 34.14 12.90
N GLU A 344 -4.12 34.67 12.37
CA GLU A 344 -3.51 35.93 12.82
C GLU A 344 -4.53 37.09 12.82
N LYS A 345 -5.37 37.15 11.78
CA LYS A 345 -6.35 38.24 11.57
C LYS A 345 -7.74 37.92 12.15
N CYS A 346 -8.03 36.67 12.46
CA CYS A 346 -9.37 36.24 12.88
C CYS A 346 -9.65 36.59 14.35
N PRO A 347 -10.66 37.42 14.68
CA PRO A 347 -10.97 37.77 16.07
C PRO A 347 -11.32 36.56 16.94
N LYS A 348 -11.95 35.52 16.37
CA LYS A 348 -12.28 34.27 17.06
C LYS A 348 -11.01 33.49 17.42
N CYS A 349 -10.09 33.31 16.47
CA CYS A 349 -8.81 32.63 16.71
C CYS A 349 -7.97 33.37 17.75
N GLN A 350 -7.85 34.68 17.61
CA GLN A 350 -7.13 35.51 18.58
C GLN A 350 -7.78 35.48 19.97
N ALA A 351 -9.10 35.38 20.06
CA ALA A 351 -9.80 35.18 21.34
C ALA A 351 -9.51 33.81 21.95
N ARG A 352 -9.46 32.74 21.13
CA ARG A 352 -9.08 31.39 21.59
C ARG A 352 -7.65 31.36 22.11
N ILE A 353 -6.70 31.95 21.38
CA ILE A 353 -5.29 32.10 21.81
C ILE A 353 -5.21 32.72 23.20
N ARG A 354 -5.93 33.83 23.45
CA ARG A 354 -5.98 34.48 24.77
C ARG A 354 -6.61 33.60 25.84
N THR A 355 -7.70 32.91 25.51
CA THR A 355 -8.48 32.07 26.45
C THR A 355 -7.66 30.87 26.91
N GLU A 356 -7.05 30.15 25.96
CA GLU A 356 -6.22 28.97 26.21
C GLU A 356 -4.79 29.33 26.63
N LYS A 357 -4.45 30.62 26.67
CA LYS A 357 -3.14 31.16 27.07
C LYS A 357 -1.99 30.61 26.21
N LEU A 358 -2.22 30.46 24.92
CA LEU A 358 -1.22 30.01 23.96
C LEU A 358 -0.19 31.13 23.74
N LYS A 359 1.05 30.91 24.17
CA LYS A 359 2.12 31.92 24.10
C LYS A 359 3.15 31.52 23.07
N ALA A 360 3.59 32.48 22.26
CA ALA A 360 4.76 32.28 21.41
C ALA A 360 6.02 32.03 22.25
N ASP A 361 6.97 31.30 21.67
CA ASP A 361 8.33 31.14 22.17
C ASP A 361 9.35 31.44 21.06
N LYS A 362 10.61 31.02 21.25
CA LYS A 362 11.68 31.26 20.27
C LYS A 362 11.45 30.53 18.94
N ASN A 363 10.77 29.40 18.96
CA ASN A 363 10.62 28.47 17.85
C ASN A 363 9.19 28.44 17.29
N HIS A 364 8.17 28.83 18.08
CA HIS A 364 6.76 28.70 17.69
C HIS A 364 5.98 29.98 17.96
N THR A 365 5.10 30.36 17.03
CA THR A 365 4.12 31.43 17.17
C THR A 365 2.93 31.02 18.06
N ALA A 366 2.05 31.97 18.39
CA ALA A 366 0.82 31.63 19.11
C ALA A 366 -0.17 30.84 18.24
N GLU A 367 -0.15 31.09 16.93
CA GLU A 367 -0.94 30.43 15.90
C GLU A 367 -0.46 29.00 15.63
N ASP A 368 0.84 28.74 15.73
CA ASP A 368 1.37 27.36 15.69
C ASP A 368 0.80 26.53 16.84
N ARG A 369 0.82 27.08 18.05
CA ARG A 369 0.20 26.45 19.22
C ARG A 369 -1.33 26.37 19.12
N LEU A 370 -1.96 27.23 18.31
CA LEU A 370 -3.39 27.12 18.01
C LEU A 370 -3.68 25.89 17.14
N GLN A 371 -2.80 25.54 16.18
CA GLN A 371 -2.87 24.25 15.50
C GLN A 371 -2.68 23.11 16.51
N SER A 372 -1.66 23.15 17.36
CA SER A 372 -1.44 22.10 18.37
C SER A 372 -2.67 21.91 19.29
N TYR A 373 -3.34 23.00 19.67
CA TYR A 373 -4.60 22.95 20.42
C TYR A 373 -5.69 22.18 19.66
N CYS A 374 -5.86 22.44 18.36
CA CYS A 374 -6.80 21.71 17.52
C CYS A 374 -6.46 20.22 17.47
N MET A 375 -5.20 19.88 17.17
CA MET A 375 -4.72 18.49 17.07
C MET A 375 -4.92 17.74 18.39
N THR A 376 -4.50 18.35 19.50
CA THR A 376 -4.63 17.76 20.84
C THR A 376 -6.09 17.52 21.22
N ARG A 377 -7.01 18.39 20.79
CA ARG A 377 -8.44 18.20 21.07
C ARG A 377 -9.02 17.00 20.32
N ILE A 378 -8.65 16.84 19.04
CA ILE A 378 -9.07 15.68 18.23
C ILE A 378 -8.38 14.39 18.70
N GLU A 379 -7.10 14.44 19.07
CA GLU A 379 -6.38 13.33 19.69
C GLU A 379 -7.12 12.84 20.94
N LYS A 380 -7.46 13.75 21.87
CA LYS A 380 -8.16 13.39 23.12
C LYS A 380 -9.50 12.71 22.84
N LEU A 381 -10.26 13.19 21.86
CA LEU A 381 -11.49 12.54 21.43
C LEU A 381 -11.20 11.11 20.93
N LEU A 382 -10.27 10.96 20.00
CA LEU A 382 -9.94 9.67 19.40
C LEU A 382 -9.38 8.67 20.42
N ASN A 383 -8.48 9.12 21.30
CA ASN A 383 -7.96 8.35 22.44
C ASN A 383 -9.07 7.88 23.37
N SER A 384 -10.06 8.73 23.67
CA SER A 384 -11.22 8.34 24.51
C SER A 384 -12.06 7.21 23.88
N LYS A 385 -11.91 6.99 22.57
CA LYS A 385 -12.56 5.92 21.79
C LYS A 385 -11.61 4.77 21.45
N GLY A 386 -10.44 4.72 22.10
CA GLY A 386 -9.43 3.67 21.92
C GLY A 386 -8.63 3.79 20.63
N ARG A 387 -8.65 4.95 19.96
CA ARG A 387 -7.91 5.21 18.71
C ARG A 387 -6.68 6.07 18.96
N GLN A 388 -5.68 5.95 18.10
CA GLN A 388 -4.44 6.72 18.09
C GLN A 388 -4.39 7.59 16.84
N ILE A 389 -3.66 8.69 16.88
CA ILE A 389 -3.51 9.59 15.74
C ILE A 389 -2.19 9.35 15.00
N ILE A 390 -2.23 9.55 13.69
CA ILE A 390 -1.06 9.82 12.87
C ILE A 390 -1.23 11.24 12.33
N GLY A 391 -0.15 12.02 12.28
CA GLY A 391 -0.12 13.29 11.56
C GLY A 391 1.21 13.50 10.85
N TRP A 392 1.20 14.35 9.84
CA TRP A 392 2.41 14.74 9.11
C TRP A 392 3.40 15.46 10.03
N ASP A 393 4.68 15.50 9.65
CA ASP A 393 5.75 16.01 10.53
C ASP A 393 5.60 17.47 10.98
N GLU A 394 4.73 18.25 10.34
CA GLU A 394 4.26 19.56 10.80
C GLU A 394 3.61 19.53 12.19
N ILE A 395 3.08 18.40 12.67
CA ILE A 395 2.58 18.31 14.06
C ILE A 395 3.70 18.53 15.10
N LEU A 396 4.97 18.50 14.67
CA LEU A 396 6.14 18.88 15.46
C LEU A 396 6.29 20.40 15.65
N GLU A 397 5.57 21.23 14.88
CA GLU A 397 5.66 22.69 14.90
C GLU A 397 4.96 23.34 16.12
N GLY A 398 4.80 22.59 17.22
CA GLY A 398 4.29 23.10 18.49
C GLY A 398 4.41 22.05 19.60
N ASP A 399 3.41 21.98 20.47
CA ASP A 399 3.38 20.93 21.50
C ASP A 399 2.84 19.64 20.89
N VAL A 400 3.72 18.65 20.69
CA VAL A 400 3.34 17.35 20.14
C VAL A 400 2.49 16.59 21.14
N ALA A 401 1.38 16.08 20.64
CA ALA A 401 0.50 15.15 21.32
C ALA A 401 1.29 13.93 21.84
N PRO A 402 1.22 13.56 23.14
CA PRO A 402 2.14 12.60 23.75
C PRO A 402 2.04 11.18 23.17
N ASN A 403 0.91 10.82 22.54
CA ASN A 403 0.71 9.51 21.93
C ASN A 403 0.68 9.59 20.39
N ALA A 404 1.02 10.74 19.80
CA ALA A 404 1.01 10.90 18.35
C ALA A 404 2.11 10.08 17.69
N THR A 405 1.75 9.37 16.63
CA THR A 405 2.68 8.82 15.66
C THR A 405 2.94 9.86 14.57
N VAL A 406 4.21 10.06 14.22
CA VAL A 406 4.62 11.09 13.24
C VAL A 406 4.86 10.44 11.88
N MET A 407 4.29 10.99 10.80
CA MET A 407 4.59 10.60 9.43
C MET A 407 5.55 11.62 8.79
N SER A 408 6.81 11.21 8.58
CA SER A 408 7.89 12.11 8.11
C SER A 408 7.95 12.16 6.59
N TRP A 409 7.61 13.30 6.00
CA TRP A 409 7.54 13.46 4.55
C TRP A 409 8.53 14.49 3.98
N ARG A 410 8.91 15.52 4.75
CA ARG A 410 9.88 16.56 4.32
C ARG A 410 11.32 16.05 4.48
N GLY A 411 11.62 14.96 3.76
CA GLY A 411 12.79 14.12 4.02
C GLY A 411 12.67 13.35 5.34
N SER A 412 13.80 12.81 5.82
CA SER A 412 13.82 11.96 7.03
C SER A 412 14.10 12.72 8.33
N ALA A 413 14.40 14.02 8.27
CA ALA A 413 14.86 14.79 9.43
C ALA A 413 13.79 14.90 10.53
N GLY A 414 12.52 15.14 10.16
CA GLY A 414 11.39 15.19 11.08
C GLY A 414 11.20 13.86 11.82
N GLY A 415 11.22 12.75 11.09
CA GLY A 415 11.11 11.40 11.64
C GLY A 415 12.28 11.04 12.56
N ILE A 416 13.52 11.39 12.19
CA ILE A 416 14.68 11.19 13.06
C ILE A 416 14.49 11.95 14.37
N LYS A 417 14.04 13.20 14.30
CA LYS A 417 13.81 14.03 15.48
C LYS A 417 12.69 13.47 16.36
N ALA A 418 11.59 13.01 15.77
CA ALA A 418 10.46 12.41 16.47
C ALA A 418 10.87 11.11 17.20
N ALA A 419 11.62 10.23 16.54
CA ALA A 419 12.14 9.01 17.15
C ALA A 419 13.11 9.29 18.32
N GLN A 420 13.96 10.33 18.20
CA GLN A 420 14.83 10.78 19.29
C GLN A 420 14.06 11.33 20.50
N LEU A 421 12.83 11.82 20.28
CA LEU A 421 11.91 12.27 21.33
C LEU A 421 11.03 11.13 21.88
N GLY A 422 11.16 9.91 21.36
CA GLY A 422 10.41 8.73 21.80
C GLY A 422 9.03 8.57 21.17
N HIS A 423 8.72 9.32 20.11
CA HIS A 423 7.49 9.13 19.33
C HIS A 423 7.69 8.03 18.29
N ASP A 424 6.64 7.24 18.07
CA ASP A 424 6.61 6.30 16.94
C ASP A 424 6.54 7.06 15.61
N VAL A 425 7.19 6.51 14.59
CA VAL A 425 7.38 7.17 13.30
C VAL A 425 7.07 6.24 12.14
N ILE A 426 6.42 6.79 11.12
CA ILE A 426 6.31 6.19 9.80
C ILE A 426 7.11 7.05 8.82
N MET A 427 8.11 6.47 8.16
CA MET A 427 8.97 7.20 7.23
C MET A 427 8.33 7.23 5.84
N THR A 428 8.03 8.42 5.31
CA THR A 428 7.54 8.63 3.94
C THR A 428 8.31 9.75 3.22
N PRO A 429 9.66 9.80 3.31
CA PRO A 429 10.44 10.94 2.86
C PRO A 429 10.30 11.15 1.35
N ASN A 430 9.91 12.36 0.94
CA ASN A 430 9.54 12.69 -0.44
C ASN A 430 10.63 12.38 -1.49
N ASP A 431 11.89 12.41 -1.10
CA ASP A 431 13.02 12.08 -1.97
C ASP A 431 13.12 10.58 -2.30
N TYR A 432 12.39 9.71 -1.60
CA TYR A 432 12.32 8.26 -1.87
C TYR A 432 10.91 7.73 -2.10
N CYS A 433 9.92 8.35 -1.46
CA CYS A 433 8.60 7.77 -1.25
C CYS A 433 7.46 8.53 -1.93
N TYR A 434 7.73 9.57 -2.73
CA TYR A 434 6.69 10.26 -3.48
C TYR A 434 6.60 9.69 -4.89
N PHE A 435 5.59 8.86 -5.12
CA PHE A 435 5.40 8.14 -6.37
C PHE A 435 4.62 8.96 -7.40
N ASP A 436 4.17 10.17 -7.06
CA ASP A 436 3.72 11.19 -7.99
C ASP A 436 4.89 11.87 -8.74
N TYR A 437 6.14 11.67 -8.30
CA TYR A 437 7.33 12.20 -8.97
C TYR A 437 7.74 11.35 -10.18
N TYR A 438 8.41 12.00 -11.14
CA TYR A 438 8.94 11.33 -12.34
C TYR A 438 9.87 10.17 -12.02
N GLN A 439 9.86 9.17 -12.90
CA GLN A 439 10.68 7.95 -12.81
C GLN A 439 11.87 7.94 -13.78
N SER A 440 11.95 8.94 -14.66
CA SER A 440 13.02 9.13 -15.66
C SER A 440 13.44 10.59 -15.72
N GLU A 441 14.72 10.83 -16.03
CA GLU A 441 15.20 12.16 -16.39
C GLU A 441 14.65 12.63 -17.75
N ASP A 442 14.31 11.71 -18.66
CA ASP A 442 13.69 12.05 -19.94
C ASP A 442 12.17 12.25 -19.81
N THR A 443 11.82 13.28 -19.06
CA THR A 443 10.44 13.65 -18.71
C THR A 443 9.54 13.94 -19.92
N ARG A 444 10.12 14.17 -21.11
CA ARG A 444 9.36 14.38 -22.36
C ARG A 444 8.62 13.13 -22.83
N HIS A 445 9.09 11.94 -22.43
CA HIS A 445 8.50 10.65 -22.78
C HIS A 445 7.80 9.97 -21.60
N GLU A 446 7.68 10.67 -20.46
CA GLU A 446 6.92 10.23 -19.30
C GLU A 446 5.52 10.90 -19.32
N PRO A 447 4.48 10.25 -18.77
CA PRO A 447 3.22 10.92 -18.48
C PRO A 447 3.44 12.20 -17.67
N PHE A 448 2.57 13.19 -17.86
CA PHE A 448 2.67 14.45 -17.13
C PHE A 448 2.57 14.22 -15.62
N ALA A 449 3.51 14.76 -14.86
CA ALA A 449 3.61 14.58 -13.41
C ALA A 449 4.05 15.89 -12.75
N ILE A 450 3.98 15.97 -11.42
CA ILE A 450 4.26 17.23 -10.70
C ILE A 450 5.68 17.74 -10.93
N GLY A 451 6.66 16.83 -11.00
CA GLY A 451 8.09 17.15 -11.02
C GLY A 451 8.88 16.05 -10.33
N GLY A 452 10.00 16.42 -9.71
CA GLY A 452 10.84 15.50 -8.95
C GLY A 452 11.52 14.41 -9.79
N PHE A 453 12.31 13.57 -9.13
CA PHE A 453 12.93 12.40 -9.74
C PHE A 453 13.20 11.32 -8.68
N VAL A 454 12.38 10.26 -8.74
CA VAL A 454 12.42 9.11 -7.83
C VAL A 454 12.40 7.84 -8.67
N PRO A 455 13.55 7.45 -9.26
CA PRO A 455 13.66 6.22 -10.03
C PRO A 455 13.64 4.99 -9.12
N LEU A 456 13.44 3.80 -9.70
CA LEU A 456 13.36 2.52 -9.01
C LEU A 456 14.54 2.27 -8.05
N GLU A 457 15.77 2.53 -8.49
CA GLU A 457 16.99 2.38 -7.68
C GLU A 457 16.99 3.29 -6.45
N LYS A 458 16.47 4.52 -6.60
CA LYS A 458 16.40 5.46 -5.49
C LYS A 458 15.46 4.92 -4.42
N VAL A 459 14.25 4.50 -4.79
CA VAL A 459 13.31 3.84 -3.86
C VAL A 459 13.97 2.65 -3.16
N TYR A 460 14.63 1.78 -3.94
CA TYR A 460 15.30 0.60 -3.40
C TYR A 460 16.40 0.94 -2.40
N SER A 461 17.11 2.06 -2.57
CA SER A 461 18.21 2.44 -1.68
C SER A 461 17.76 2.98 -0.32
N LEU A 462 16.46 3.25 -0.12
CA LEU A 462 15.94 3.74 1.15
C LEU A 462 16.33 2.83 2.33
N ASN A 463 16.84 3.45 3.39
CA ASN A 463 17.03 2.84 4.70
C ASN A 463 16.28 3.67 5.77
N PRO A 464 15.07 3.27 6.18
CA PRO A 464 14.22 4.05 7.09
C PRO A 464 14.84 4.31 8.47
N THR A 465 15.82 3.51 8.89
CA THR A 465 16.47 3.61 10.21
C THR A 465 17.87 4.24 10.13
N ALA A 466 18.23 4.84 8.99
CA ALA A 466 19.53 5.51 8.84
C ALA A 466 19.69 6.64 9.87
N SER A 467 20.90 6.78 10.41
CA SER A 467 21.26 7.83 11.38
C SER A 467 20.57 7.74 12.76
N LEU A 468 19.96 6.60 13.09
CA LEU A 468 19.38 6.31 14.40
C LEU A 468 20.21 5.26 15.15
N THR A 469 20.21 5.33 16.48
CA THR A 469 20.69 4.22 17.31
C THR A 469 19.72 3.05 17.27
N GLU A 470 20.15 1.86 17.72
CA GLU A 470 19.28 0.68 17.79
C GLU A 470 18.01 0.93 18.62
N GLU A 471 18.13 1.60 19.78
CA GLU A 471 16.97 1.95 20.61
C GLU A 471 16.03 2.94 19.92
N GLN A 472 16.57 3.96 19.24
CA GLN A 472 15.75 4.93 18.51
C GLN A 472 15.09 4.29 17.27
N ALA A 473 15.77 3.35 16.62
CA ALA A 473 15.25 2.65 15.46
C ALA A 473 14.01 1.80 15.79
N LYS A 474 13.81 1.39 17.05
CA LYS A 474 12.60 0.68 17.50
C LYS A 474 11.33 1.53 17.39
N HIS A 475 11.45 2.86 17.38
CA HIS A 475 10.32 3.76 17.14
C HIS A 475 9.95 3.89 15.66
N ILE A 476 10.78 3.39 14.73
CA ILE A 476 10.42 3.36 13.32
C ILE A 476 9.51 2.15 13.08
N LEU A 477 8.20 2.40 13.03
CA LEU A 477 7.20 1.35 12.79
C LEU A 477 7.35 0.75 11.39
N GLY A 478 7.79 1.58 10.43
CA GLY A 478 8.09 1.21 9.06
C GLY A 478 8.08 2.38 8.10
N THR A 479 7.77 2.09 6.83
CA THR A 479 7.80 3.08 5.75
C THR A 479 6.61 2.93 4.81
N GLN A 480 6.27 4.00 4.10
CA GLN A 480 5.20 4.05 3.11
C GLN A 480 5.60 4.96 1.95
N ALA A 481 5.05 4.68 0.76
CA ALA A 481 5.06 5.64 -0.34
C ALA A 481 3.69 6.28 -0.51
N ASN A 482 3.72 7.54 -0.91
CA ASN A 482 2.58 8.40 -1.12
C ASN A 482 2.39 8.60 -2.63
N LEU A 483 1.16 8.39 -3.09
CA LEU A 483 0.73 8.80 -4.41
C LEU A 483 -0.28 9.94 -4.32
N TRP A 484 0.20 11.17 -4.52
CA TRP A 484 -0.63 12.36 -4.71
C TRP A 484 -1.13 12.43 -6.16
N THR A 485 -2.35 12.90 -6.39
CA THR A 485 -3.03 12.69 -7.69
C THR A 485 -3.38 13.95 -8.46
N GLU A 486 -2.73 15.10 -8.21
CA GLU A 486 -2.95 16.35 -8.96
C GLU A 486 -2.85 16.15 -10.48
N TYR A 487 -1.88 15.36 -10.93
CA TYR A 487 -1.58 15.12 -12.35
C TYR A 487 -1.82 13.66 -12.76
N ILE A 488 -2.58 12.91 -11.98
CA ILE A 488 -2.82 11.47 -12.17
C ILE A 488 -4.35 11.22 -12.22
N PRO A 489 -5.04 11.65 -13.28
CA PRO A 489 -6.51 11.61 -13.33
C PRO A 489 -7.10 10.22 -13.60
N THR A 490 -6.29 9.22 -13.97
CA THR A 490 -6.79 7.87 -14.35
C THR A 490 -6.13 6.74 -13.57
N SER A 491 -6.88 5.65 -13.42
CA SER A 491 -6.43 4.41 -12.80
C SER A 491 -5.19 3.82 -13.48
N GLU A 492 -5.12 3.88 -14.81
CA GLU A 492 -3.97 3.38 -15.56
C GLU A 492 -2.72 4.21 -15.27
N GLN A 493 -2.85 5.52 -15.07
CA GLN A 493 -1.72 6.36 -14.70
C GLN A 493 -1.29 6.11 -13.25
N VAL A 494 -2.24 5.86 -12.32
CA VAL A 494 -1.90 5.39 -10.97
C VAL A 494 -1.01 4.15 -11.03
N GLU A 495 -1.44 3.13 -11.78
CA GLU A 495 -0.67 1.89 -11.93
C GLU A 495 0.72 2.15 -12.53
N TYR A 496 0.82 2.97 -13.58
CA TYR A 496 2.11 3.37 -14.17
C TYR A 496 3.04 4.05 -13.17
N MET A 497 2.49 4.91 -12.32
CA MET A 497 3.27 5.69 -11.36
C MET A 497 3.72 4.82 -10.18
N VAL A 498 2.93 3.86 -9.73
CA VAL A 498 3.32 3.01 -8.59
C VAL A 498 4.10 1.77 -9.01
N LEU A 499 3.89 1.21 -10.20
CA LEU A 499 4.57 -0.02 -10.65
C LEU A 499 5.71 0.29 -11.63
N PRO A 500 6.95 -0.23 -11.41
CA PRO A 500 7.34 -1.24 -10.42
C PRO A 500 7.95 -0.68 -9.13
N ARG A 501 7.87 0.61 -8.84
CA ARG A 501 8.45 1.21 -7.61
C ARG A 501 7.88 0.60 -6.32
N MET A 502 6.62 0.18 -6.33
CA MET A 502 5.97 -0.58 -5.25
C MET A 502 6.73 -1.87 -4.92
N ALA A 503 7.33 -2.54 -5.90
CA ALA A 503 8.16 -3.73 -5.70
C ALA A 503 9.47 -3.42 -4.96
N ALA A 504 10.10 -2.30 -5.29
CA ALA A 504 11.30 -1.86 -4.56
C ALA A 504 10.96 -1.48 -3.12
N LEU A 505 9.85 -0.76 -2.91
CA LEU A 505 9.40 -0.40 -1.57
C LEU A 505 9.03 -1.63 -0.73
N ALA A 506 8.35 -2.61 -1.32
CA ALA A 506 8.02 -3.87 -0.66
C ALA A 506 9.26 -4.57 -0.11
N GLU A 507 10.36 -4.57 -0.87
CA GLU A 507 11.62 -5.14 -0.41
C GLU A 507 12.28 -4.32 0.70
N VAL A 508 12.19 -2.98 0.66
CA VAL A 508 12.63 -2.10 1.78
C VAL A 508 11.84 -2.38 3.05
N GLN A 509 10.54 -2.62 2.91
CA GLN A 509 9.59 -2.86 3.99
C GLN A 509 9.74 -4.25 4.64
N TRP A 510 10.12 -5.26 3.85
CA TRP A 510 10.10 -6.66 4.27
C TRP A 510 11.50 -7.23 4.53
N THR A 511 12.45 -7.04 3.62
CA THR A 511 13.74 -7.72 3.64
C THR A 511 14.73 -7.02 4.57
N GLN A 512 15.53 -7.80 5.30
CA GLN A 512 16.56 -7.24 6.19
C GLN A 512 17.63 -6.48 5.39
N LEU A 513 18.17 -5.42 5.99
CA LEU A 513 19.02 -4.46 5.29
C LEU A 513 20.25 -5.12 4.65
N GLU A 514 20.88 -6.05 5.35
CA GLU A 514 22.07 -6.78 4.92
C GLU A 514 21.83 -7.76 3.76
N LYS A 515 20.56 -8.07 3.43
CA LYS A 515 20.19 -8.94 2.30
C LYS A 515 19.77 -8.16 1.06
N LYS A 516 19.69 -6.83 1.13
CA LYS A 516 19.35 -6.00 -0.02
C LYS A 516 20.53 -5.94 -1.00
N ASP A 517 20.24 -6.27 -2.25
CA ASP A 517 21.15 -6.16 -3.39
C ASP A 517 20.33 -5.76 -4.62
N TYR A 518 20.60 -4.57 -5.16
CA TYR A 518 19.83 -4.01 -6.27
C TYR A 518 19.97 -4.80 -7.57
N THR A 519 21.15 -5.37 -7.84
CA THR A 519 21.38 -6.19 -9.05
C THR A 519 20.61 -7.49 -8.96
N ASN A 520 20.60 -8.09 -7.78
CA ASN A 520 19.83 -9.30 -7.51
C ASN A 520 18.32 -9.03 -7.53
N PHE A 521 17.86 -7.91 -6.95
CA PHE A 521 16.47 -7.44 -7.01
C PHE A 521 15.97 -7.26 -8.44
N THR A 522 16.73 -6.57 -9.30
CA THR A 522 16.34 -6.34 -10.71
C THR A 522 16.22 -7.65 -11.50
N THR A 523 17.01 -8.67 -11.16
CA THR A 523 16.87 -10.02 -11.74
C THR A 523 15.55 -10.68 -11.34
N ARG A 524 15.16 -10.59 -10.06
CA ARG A 524 13.88 -11.14 -9.56
C ARG A 524 12.66 -10.38 -10.08
N LEU A 525 12.82 -9.09 -10.37
CA LEU A 525 11.73 -8.22 -10.83
C LEU A 525 11.08 -8.72 -12.11
N ALA A 526 11.82 -9.40 -12.98
CA ALA A 526 11.29 -10.00 -14.20
C ALA A 526 10.16 -11.00 -13.93
N GLY A 527 10.24 -11.79 -12.84
CA GLY A 527 9.20 -12.75 -12.46
C GLY A 527 7.91 -12.05 -12.03
N LEU A 528 8.04 -11.00 -11.20
CA LEU A 528 6.90 -10.21 -10.73
C LEU A 528 6.25 -9.40 -11.87
N ILE A 529 7.03 -8.86 -12.80
CA ILE A 529 6.51 -8.22 -14.02
C ILE A 529 5.71 -9.22 -14.88
N GLY A 530 6.08 -10.50 -14.87
CA GLY A 530 5.29 -11.56 -15.50
C GLY A 530 3.85 -11.58 -14.97
N LEU A 531 3.66 -11.44 -13.65
CA LEU A 531 2.34 -11.38 -13.04
C LEU A 531 1.60 -10.09 -13.44
N TYR A 532 2.30 -8.96 -13.48
CA TYR A 532 1.69 -7.69 -13.92
C TYR A 532 1.14 -7.78 -15.35
N ARG A 533 1.92 -8.39 -16.25
CA ARG A 533 1.52 -8.57 -17.65
C ARG A 533 0.31 -9.48 -17.79
N ARG A 534 0.28 -10.61 -17.08
CA ARG A 534 -0.87 -11.52 -17.04
C ARG A 534 -2.12 -10.80 -16.54
N ASP A 535 -1.99 -10.05 -15.45
CA ASP A 535 -3.09 -9.35 -14.79
C ASP A 535 -3.50 -8.05 -15.54
N GLY A 536 -2.86 -7.74 -16.68
CA GLY A 536 -3.17 -6.58 -17.50
C GLY A 536 -2.91 -5.25 -16.81
N LEU A 537 -1.96 -5.20 -15.86
CA LEU A 537 -1.61 -3.99 -15.13
C LEU A 537 -0.78 -3.06 -16.01
N ASN A 538 -1.06 -1.76 -15.94
CA ASN A 538 -0.19 -0.76 -16.54
C ASN A 538 1.02 -0.52 -15.62
N TYR A 539 2.24 -0.59 -16.15
CA TYR A 539 3.44 -0.34 -15.36
C TYR A 539 4.51 0.34 -16.21
N ARG A 540 5.41 1.07 -15.57
CA ARG A 540 6.57 1.63 -16.28
C ARG A 540 7.60 0.53 -16.54
N GLU A 541 7.92 0.26 -17.80
CA GLU A 541 8.98 -0.68 -18.16
C GLU A 541 10.34 -0.24 -17.55
N PRO A 542 10.92 -0.99 -16.59
CA PRO A 542 12.11 -0.54 -15.86
C PRO A 542 13.40 -0.59 -16.69
N PHE A 543 13.44 -1.42 -17.73
CA PHE A 543 14.63 -1.70 -18.54
C PHE A 543 14.45 -1.27 -20.00
N ARG A 544 13.81 -0.13 -20.27
CA ARG A 544 13.81 0.43 -21.65
C ARG A 544 15.26 0.53 -22.13
N GLN A 545 15.67 -0.38 -23.01
CA GLN A 545 16.83 -0.15 -23.86
C GLN A 545 16.55 1.13 -24.61
N GLN A 546 17.50 2.06 -24.61
CA GLN A 546 17.58 3.10 -25.63
C GLN A 546 17.78 2.39 -26.97
N ALA A 547 16.69 1.88 -27.56
CA ALA A 547 16.68 1.42 -28.93
C ALA A 547 16.33 2.63 -29.82
N ASP A 548 17.31 3.02 -30.62
CA ASP A 548 17.27 3.85 -31.82
C ASP A 548 16.95 5.35 -31.70
N SER A 549 18.01 6.13 -31.40
CA SER A 549 18.19 7.47 -31.96
C SER A 549 19.00 7.47 -33.27
N THR A 550 19.11 6.34 -33.96
CA THR A 550 19.84 6.19 -35.24
C THR A 550 18.97 5.57 -36.32
N ALA A 551 17.79 6.13 -36.60
CA ALA A 551 17.01 5.72 -37.76
C ALA A 551 16.04 6.79 -38.32
N THR A 552 16.47 8.05 -38.48
CA THR A 552 15.83 8.97 -39.46
C THR A 552 16.80 10.08 -39.90
N GLU A 553 17.90 9.68 -40.53
CA GLU A 553 18.54 10.48 -41.59
C GLU A 553 18.95 9.51 -42.70
N LYS A 554 18.00 9.20 -43.60
CA LYS A 554 18.24 8.71 -44.96
C LYS A 554 16.91 8.54 -45.71
N LYS A 555 16.36 9.64 -46.21
CA LYS A 555 16.16 9.94 -47.64
C LYS A 555 15.31 11.19 -47.82
#